data_AF-A0A9E4LJ12-F1
#
_entry.id   AF-A0A9E4LJ12-F1
#
_cell.length_a   1.000
_cell.length_b   1.000
_cell.length_c   1.000
_cell.angle_alpha   90.00
_cell.angle_beta   90.00
_cell.angle_gamma   90.00
#
_symmetry.space_group_name_H-M   'P 1'
#
loop_
_entity.id
_entity.type
_entity.pdbx_description
1 polymer ?
#
loop_
_entity_poly.entity_id
_entity_poly.type
_entity_poly.pdbx_seq_one_letter_code
_entity_poly.pdbx_strand_id
1 'polypeptide(L)'
;ARYRTRIHFRNLLELAHAGREIERAIAVGSVPPELRHVWNRLENEGVTVQLLECGAMEGREQGVDQVIQTAMLRDGFDYNGDPGIIVMLTGDGAGFDDGVGFHADMERMYRRGWRIEALSWRHSCNRRMREWVEENGKFIALDDFYDSVTYLEPPAPGRPVAEPRDAVPVDLTRRP
;
A
#
# COMPACT_ATOMS: atom_id res chain seq x y z
N ALA A 1 -2.94 -20.60 9.39
CA ALA A 1 -1.91 -19.57 9.58
C ALA A 1 -1.40 -19.63 11.02
N ARG A 2 -0.10 -19.89 11.22
CA ARG A 2 0.50 -20.19 12.54
C ARG A 2 1.10 -18.96 13.25
N TYR A 3 0.90 -17.74 12.73
CA TYR A 3 1.31 -16.48 13.37
C TYR A 3 0.29 -15.39 13.06
N ARG A 4 -0.04 -14.52 14.05
CA ARG A 4 -0.88 -13.32 13.84
C ARG A 4 0.01 -12.12 13.57
N THR A 5 0.74 -12.16 12.47
CA THR A 5 1.50 -11.00 11.98
C THR A 5 0.52 -9.94 11.52
N ARG A 6 0.72 -8.70 11.98
CA ARG A 6 -0.09 -7.52 11.63
C ARG A 6 0.82 -6.42 11.09
N ILE A 7 0.25 -5.55 10.28
CA ILE A 7 0.94 -4.37 9.74
C ILE A 7 0.87 -3.24 10.77
N HIS A 8 2.01 -2.60 11.01
CA HIS A 8 2.10 -1.38 11.80
C HIS A 8 1.91 -0.16 10.89
N PHE A 9 0.67 0.27 10.70
CA PHE A 9 0.29 1.28 9.69
C PHE A 9 1.04 2.60 9.80
N ARG A 10 1.28 3.09 11.01
CA ARG A 10 2.03 4.34 11.20
C ARG A 10 3.47 4.25 10.68
N ASN A 11 4.14 3.12 10.93
CA ASN A 11 5.50 2.89 10.46
C ASN A 11 5.53 2.65 8.94
N LEU A 12 4.49 1.99 8.41
CA LEU A 12 4.33 1.82 6.97
C LEU A 12 4.12 3.17 6.26
N LEU A 13 3.30 4.05 6.84
CA LEU A 13 3.09 5.41 6.32
C LEU A 13 4.40 6.21 6.40
N GLU A 14 5.09 6.18 7.55
CA GLU A 14 6.40 6.80 7.75
C GLU A 14 7.42 6.36 6.69
N LEU A 15 7.48 5.06 6.39
CA LEU A 15 8.33 4.52 5.33
C LEU A 15 7.93 5.01 3.93
N ALA A 16 6.63 5.16 3.68
CA ALA A 16 6.09 5.61 2.40
C ALA A 16 6.44 7.08 2.13
N HIS A 17 6.11 7.98 3.07
CA HIS A 17 6.36 9.42 2.87
C HIS A 17 7.82 9.80 3.15
N ALA A 18 8.55 9.05 3.98
CA ALA A 18 9.97 9.23 4.25
C ALA A 18 10.36 10.67 4.65
N GLY A 19 9.55 11.28 5.51
CA GLY A 19 9.74 12.66 5.97
C GLY A 19 9.26 13.74 4.99
N ARG A 20 8.78 13.38 3.79
CA ARG A 20 8.16 14.32 2.83
C ARG A 20 6.76 14.69 3.29
N GLU A 21 6.31 15.89 2.93
CA GLU A 21 4.93 16.32 3.12
C GLU A 21 3.97 15.46 2.28
N ILE A 22 2.84 15.09 2.86
CA ILE A 22 1.80 14.31 2.20
C ILE A 22 0.73 15.28 1.70
N GLU A 23 0.70 15.52 0.38
CA GLU A 23 -0.36 16.30 -0.25
C GLU A 23 -1.69 15.54 -0.25
N ARG A 24 -1.63 14.23 -0.52
CA ARG A 24 -2.80 13.35 -0.58
C ARG A 24 -2.41 11.91 -0.20
N ALA A 25 -3.24 11.28 0.62
CA ALA A 25 -3.16 9.84 0.92
C ALA A 25 -4.56 9.23 0.86
N ILE A 26 -4.69 8.08 0.19
CA ILE A 26 -5.95 7.37 0.00
C ILE A 26 -5.74 5.91 0.36
N ALA A 27 -6.67 5.33 1.12
CA ALA A 27 -6.79 3.90 1.31
C ALA A 27 -8.20 3.46 0.92
N VAL A 28 -8.29 2.37 0.18
CA VAL A 28 -9.57 1.81 -0.26
C VAL A 28 -9.62 0.36 0.18
N GLY A 29 -10.78 -0.09 0.66
CA GLY A 29 -10.96 -1.49 1.02
C GLY A 29 -12.43 -1.84 1.21
N SER A 30 -12.67 -3.10 1.53
CA SER A 30 -14.02 -3.59 1.85
C SER A 30 -14.46 -3.28 3.29
N VAL A 31 -15.77 -3.26 3.53
CA VAL A 31 -16.39 -3.09 4.87
C VAL A 31 -16.67 -4.43 5.55
N PRO A 32 -15.75 -5.04 6.30
CA PRO A 32 -16.12 -5.92 7.40
C PRO A 32 -16.10 -5.13 8.73
N PRO A 33 -17.15 -5.22 9.59
CA PRO A 33 -17.27 -4.45 10.83
C PRO A 33 -16.08 -4.63 11.78
N GLU A 34 -15.48 -5.82 11.81
CA GLU A 34 -14.34 -6.18 12.67
C GLU A 34 -13.06 -5.36 12.40
N LEU A 35 -12.91 -4.76 11.22
CA LEU A 35 -11.71 -4.00 10.85
C LEU A 35 -11.88 -2.48 10.96
N ARG A 36 -12.99 -1.97 11.49
CA ARG A 36 -13.22 -0.52 11.64
C ARG A 36 -12.10 0.19 12.41
N HIS A 37 -11.52 -0.47 13.40
CA HIS A 37 -10.40 0.06 14.18
C HIS A 37 -9.09 0.21 13.37
N VAL A 38 -8.95 -0.46 12.22
CA VAL A 38 -7.85 -0.25 11.26
C VAL A 38 -8.09 1.02 10.45
N TRP A 39 -9.30 1.18 9.92
CA TRP A 39 -9.70 2.34 9.14
C TRP A 39 -9.60 3.64 9.94
N ASN A 40 -10.12 3.64 11.17
CA ASN A 40 -10.00 4.78 12.07
C ASN A 40 -8.54 5.17 12.34
N ARG A 41 -7.62 4.20 12.39
CA ARG A 41 -6.19 4.48 12.56
C ARG A 41 -5.61 5.18 11.35
N LEU A 42 -5.98 4.78 10.14
CA LEU A 42 -5.57 5.45 8.90
C LEU A 42 -6.13 6.88 8.82
N GLU A 43 -7.41 7.07 9.13
CA GLU A 43 -8.04 8.39 9.15
C GLU A 43 -7.37 9.34 10.16
N ASN A 44 -7.02 8.83 11.35
CA ASN A 44 -6.30 9.62 12.37
C ASN A 44 -4.89 10.06 11.91
N GLU A 45 -4.29 9.35 10.95
CA GLU A 45 -3.00 9.70 10.33
C GLU A 45 -3.19 10.57 9.07
N GLY A 46 -4.42 11.06 8.81
CA GLY A 46 -4.74 11.94 7.68
C GLY A 46 -5.00 11.23 6.35
N VAL A 47 -5.12 9.90 6.36
CA VAL A 47 -5.43 9.12 5.14
C VAL A 47 -6.93 9.17 4.87
N THR A 48 -7.30 9.53 3.64
CA THR A 48 -8.70 9.45 3.20
C THR A 48 -9.08 7.99 2.97
N VAL A 49 -9.97 7.45 3.80
CA VAL A 49 -10.46 6.08 3.67
C VAL A 49 -11.74 6.04 2.85
N GLN A 50 -11.80 5.19 1.83
CA GLN A 50 -13.02 4.87 1.09
C GLN A 50 -13.35 3.39 1.25
N LEU A 51 -14.52 3.10 1.79
CA LEU A 51 -14.94 1.72 2.01
C LEU A 51 -16.03 1.32 1.01
N LEU A 52 -15.87 0.16 0.40
CA LEU A 52 -16.84 -0.42 -0.53
C LEU A 52 -17.54 -1.62 0.10
N GLU A 53 -18.81 -1.81 -0.24
CA GLU A 53 -19.55 -3.01 0.15
C GLU A 53 -19.02 -4.22 -0.62
N CYS A 54 -18.88 -5.37 0.05
CA CYS A 54 -18.63 -6.62 -0.65
C CYS A 54 -19.83 -6.98 -1.52
N GLY A 55 -19.60 -7.48 -2.73
CA GLY A 55 -20.68 -7.81 -3.67
C GLY A 55 -21.66 -8.81 -3.07
N ALA A 56 -22.95 -8.45 -3.06
CA ALA A 56 -24.01 -9.20 -2.38
C ALA A 56 -24.17 -10.66 -2.85
N MET A 57 -23.71 -10.98 -4.07
CA MET A 57 -23.82 -12.32 -4.68
C MET A 57 -22.63 -13.23 -4.37
N GLU A 58 -21.42 -12.68 -4.23
CA GLU A 58 -20.17 -13.47 -4.15
C GLU A 58 -19.42 -13.29 -2.83
N GLY A 59 -19.76 -12.29 -2.02
CA GLY A 59 -19.07 -11.97 -0.76
C GLY A 59 -17.61 -11.54 -0.96
N ARG A 60 -17.22 -11.20 -2.19
CA ARG A 60 -15.88 -10.73 -2.55
C ARG A 60 -15.84 -9.22 -2.61
N GLU A 61 -14.65 -8.68 -2.37
CA GLU A 61 -14.33 -7.27 -2.59
C GLU A 61 -14.54 -6.92 -4.07
N GLN A 62 -15.28 -5.85 -4.33
CA GLN A 62 -15.58 -5.38 -5.68
C GLN A 62 -15.27 -3.89 -5.78
N GLY A 63 -14.64 -3.46 -6.87
CA GLY A 63 -14.47 -2.05 -7.20
C GLY A 63 -13.27 -1.35 -6.54
N VAL A 64 -12.54 -1.99 -5.64
CA VAL A 64 -11.48 -1.34 -4.86
C VAL A 64 -10.33 -0.87 -5.74
N ASP A 65 -9.87 -1.73 -6.65
CA ASP A 65 -8.81 -1.37 -7.59
C ASP A 65 -9.25 -0.22 -8.51
N GLN A 66 -10.50 -0.24 -8.97
CA GLN A 66 -11.05 0.77 -9.88
C GLN A 66 -11.13 2.14 -9.20
N VAL A 67 -11.45 2.21 -7.91
CA VAL A 67 -11.45 3.48 -7.15
C VAL A 67 -10.03 4.05 -7.07
N ILE A 68 -9.05 3.22 -6.72
CA ILE A 68 -7.65 3.66 -6.63
C ILE A 68 -7.14 4.09 -8.01
N GLN A 69 -7.35 3.29 -9.05
CA GLN A 69 -6.97 3.60 -10.44
C GLN A 69 -7.62 4.90 -10.92
N THR A 70 -8.91 5.10 -10.62
CA THR A 70 -9.59 6.36 -10.97
C THR A 70 -8.98 7.56 -10.24
N ALA A 71 -8.58 7.40 -8.98
CA ALA A 71 -7.89 8.47 -8.25
C ALA A 71 -6.52 8.78 -8.86
N MET A 72 -5.72 7.75 -9.19
CA MET A 72 -4.44 7.90 -9.88
C MET A 72 -4.59 8.65 -11.21
N LEU A 73 -5.59 8.30 -12.01
CA LEU A 73 -5.85 8.94 -13.29
C LEU A 73 -6.28 10.40 -13.14
N ARG A 74 -7.10 10.72 -12.14
CA ARG A 74 -7.49 12.11 -11.81
C ARG A 74 -6.28 12.91 -11.36
N ASP A 75 -5.50 12.41 -10.41
CA ASP A 75 -4.28 13.09 -9.93
C ASP A 75 -3.28 13.28 -11.08
N GLY A 76 -3.06 12.24 -11.89
CA GLY A 76 -2.20 12.31 -13.06
C GLY A 76 -2.72 13.24 -14.16
N PHE A 77 -4.01 13.57 -14.22
CA PHE A 77 -4.60 14.42 -15.26
C PHE A 77 -4.79 15.87 -14.81
N ASP A 78 -5.26 16.07 -13.59
CA ASP A 78 -5.61 17.38 -13.04
C ASP A 78 -4.37 18.16 -12.61
N TYR A 79 -3.26 17.47 -12.34
CA TYR A 79 -2.01 18.10 -11.95
C TYR A 79 -1.30 18.73 -13.15
N ASN A 80 -1.42 20.06 -13.25
CA ASN A 80 -0.81 20.87 -14.31
C ASN A 80 0.49 21.59 -13.87
N GLY A 81 0.95 21.33 -12.63
CA GLY A 81 2.18 21.90 -12.04
C GLY A 81 3.42 21.00 -12.21
N ASP A 82 4.39 21.12 -11.29
CA ASP A 82 5.57 20.23 -11.21
C ASP A 82 5.20 18.89 -10.52
N PRO A 83 5.13 17.77 -11.26
CA PRO A 83 4.61 16.52 -10.72
C PRO A 83 5.36 16.01 -9.48
N GLY A 84 4.59 15.54 -8.51
CA GLY A 84 5.10 15.00 -7.26
C GLY A 84 5.68 13.59 -7.38
N ILE A 85 5.56 12.85 -6.28
CA ILE A 85 5.92 11.44 -6.20
C ILE A 85 4.64 10.67 -5.88
N ILE A 86 4.28 9.70 -6.70
CA ILE A 86 3.25 8.72 -6.33
C ILE A 86 3.92 7.54 -5.64
N VAL A 87 3.41 7.19 -4.46
CA VAL A 87 3.88 6.06 -3.67
C VAL A 87 2.77 5.01 -3.62
N MET A 88 2.97 3.88 -4.28
CA MET A 88 2.00 2.79 -4.35
C MET A 88 2.31 1.71 -3.32
N LEU A 89 1.36 1.43 -2.44
CA LEU A 89 1.44 0.34 -1.47
C LEU A 89 0.59 -0.83 -1.98
N THR A 90 1.12 -1.61 -2.91
CA THR A 90 0.42 -2.75 -3.51
C THR A 90 1.39 -3.86 -3.91
N GLY A 91 0.94 -5.10 -3.79
CA GLY A 91 1.59 -6.26 -4.42
C GLY A 91 0.94 -6.66 -5.73
N ASP A 92 -0.23 -6.12 -6.02
CA ASP A 92 -0.97 -6.50 -7.21
C ASP A 92 -0.48 -5.75 -8.45
N GLY A 93 -0.18 -6.51 -9.50
CA GLY A 93 0.14 -6.01 -10.83
C GLY A 93 -0.72 -6.64 -11.91
N ALA A 94 -1.89 -7.18 -11.53
CA ALA A 94 -2.88 -7.73 -12.45
C ALA A 94 -3.36 -6.68 -13.47
N GLY A 95 -3.76 -7.14 -14.66
CA GLY A 95 -4.26 -6.30 -15.75
C GLY A 95 -3.21 -5.80 -16.75
N PHE A 96 -1.91 -6.03 -16.49
CA PHE A 96 -0.81 -5.53 -17.31
C PHE A 96 -0.98 -5.80 -18.82
N ASP A 97 -1.28 -7.04 -19.21
CA ASP A 97 -1.39 -7.42 -20.63
C ASP A 97 -2.60 -6.76 -21.34
N ASP A 98 -3.60 -6.29 -20.58
CA ASP A 98 -4.80 -5.62 -21.08
C ASP A 98 -4.67 -4.08 -21.05
N GLY A 99 -3.53 -3.54 -20.59
CA GLY A 99 -3.32 -2.09 -20.43
C GLY A 99 -4.16 -1.45 -19.32
N VAL A 100 -4.69 -2.28 -18.41
CA VAL A 100 -5.49 -1.90 -17.23
C VAL A 100 -4.69 -2.25 -15.97
N GLY A 101 -5.00 -1.67 -14.82
CA GLY A 101 -4.31 -2.02 -13.57
C GLY A 101 -3.32 -0.96 -13.09
N PHE A 102 -2.82 -1.16 -11.87
CA PHE A 102 -1.92 -0.21 -11.21
C PHE A 102 -0.65 0.05 -12.00
N HIS A 103 -0.07 -0.98 -12.64
CA HIS A 103 1.11 -0.82 -13.48
C HIS A 103 0.84 0.14 -14.64
N ALA A 104 -0.21 -0.08 -15.41
CA ALA A 104 -0.53 0.75 -16.56
C ALA A 104 -0.79 2.22 -16.17
N ASP A 105 -1.42 2.46 -15.01
CA ASP A 105 -1.65 3.81 -14.51
C ASP A 105 -0.37 4.48 -13.98
N MET A 106 0.54 3.72 -13.35
CA MET A 106 1.88 4.22 -13.00
C MET A 106 2.67 4.61 -14.25
N GLU A 107 2.61 3.83 -15.34
CA GLU A 107 3.24 4.21 -16.61
C GLU A 107 2.65 5.52 -17.17
N ARG A 108 1.32 5.71 -17.09
CA ARG A 108 0.65 6.93 -17.54
C ARG A 108 1.10 8.14 -16.73
N MET A 109 1.19 8.01 -15.41
CA MET A 109 1.68 9.07 -14.54
C MET A 109 3.17 9.36 -14.78
N TYR A 110 3.99 8.34 -14.94
CA TYR A 110 5.42 8.48 -15.26
C TYR A 110 5.65 9.24 -16.57
N ARG A 111 4.90 8.92 -17.64
CA ARG A 111 4.94 9.66 -18.91
C ARG A 111 4.55 11.14 -18.77
N ARG A 112 3.84 11.49 -17.70
CA ARG A 112 3.47 12.87 -17.35
C ARG A 112 4.45 13.53 -16.36
N GLY A 113 5.58 12.89 -16.06
CA GLY A 113 6.64 13.44 -15.23
C GLY A 113 6.54 13.10 -13.74
N TRP A 114 5.54 12.33 -13.31
CA TRP A 114 5.48 11.86 -11.93
C TRP A 114 6.64 10.90 -11.64
N ARG A 115 7.25 11.06 -10.47
CA ARG A 115 8.19 10.07 -9.93
C ARG A 115 7.41 8.92 -9.32
N ILE A 116 7.85 7.69 -9.57
CA ILE A 116 7.17 6.48 -9.13
C ILE A 116 7.96 5.82 -8.01
N GLU A 117 7.27 5.48 -6.93
CA GLU A 117 7.78 4.60 -5.89
C GLU A 117 6.75 3.51 -5.59
N ALA A 118 7.19 2.26 -5.39
CA ALA A 118 6.32 1.17 -5.00
C ALA A 118 6.85 0.47 -3.75
N LEU A 119 5.99 0.31 -2.74
CA LEU A 119 6.26 -0.45 -1.53
C LEU A 119 5.52 -1.78 -1.61
N SER A 120 6.27 -2.88 -1.57
CA SER A 120 5.68 -4.22 -1.65
C SER A 120 6.57 -5.29 -1.04
N TRP A 121 6.00 -6.45 -0.71
CA TRP A 121 6.79 -7.64 -0.41
C TRP A 121 7.32 -8.23 -1.72
N ARG A 122 8.63 -8.53 -1.78
CA ARG A 122 9.30 -9.01 -3.00
C ARG A 122 8.63 -10.24 -3.58
N HIS A 123 8.17 -11.15 -2.73
CA HIS A 123 7.60 -12.44 -3.12
C HIS A 123 6.15 -12.33 -3.65
N SER A 124 5.40 -11.32 -3.23
CA SER A 124 4.00 -11.13 -3.64
C SER A 124 3.84 -10.13 -4.77
N CYS A 125 4.85 -9.27 -5.00
CA CYS A 125 4.82 -8.27 -6.05
C CYS A 125 4.90 -8.92 -7.44
N ASN A 126 4.04 -8.49 -8.36
CA ASN A 126 4.15 -8.87 -9.76
C ASN A 126 5.57 -8.56 -10.30
N ARG A 127 6.22 -9.57 -10.90
CA ARG A 127 7.61 -9.47 -11.35
C ARG A 127 7.82 -8.34 -12.37
N ARG A 128 6.95 -8.23 -13.37
CA ARG A 128 7.08 -7.21 -14.43
C ARG A 128 6.89 -5.80 -13.87
N MET A 129 5.92 -5.62 -12.98
CA MET A 129 5.72 -4.34 -12.28
C MET A 129 6.96 -3.97 -11.46
N ARG A 130 7.52 -4.92 -10.72
CA ARG A 130 8.73 -4.69 -9.92
C ARG A 130 9.91 -4.29 -10.80
N GLU A 131 10.21 -5.07 -11.84
CA GLU A 131 11.30 -4.78 -12.78
C GLU A 131 11.14 -3.39 -13.40
N TRP A 132 9.94 -3.04 -13.87
CA TRP A 132 9.68 -1.72 -14.44
C TRP A 132 9.86 -0.58 -13.43
N VAL A 133 9.40 -0.74 -12.17
CA VAL A 133 9.61 0.26 -11.12
C VAL A 133 11.08 0.36 -10.71
N GLU A 134 11.81 -0.75 -10.65
CA GLU A 134 13.26 -0.75 -10.39
C GLU A 134 14.04 -0.01 -11.50
N GLU A 135 13.56 -0.06 -12.74
CA GLU A 135 14.15 0.66 -13.88
C GLU A 135 13.77 2.15 -13.96
N ASN A 136 12.54 2.51 -13.59
CA ASN A 136 11.97 3.85 -13.85
C ASN A 136 11.66 4.66 -12.58
N GLY A 137 11.89 4.09 -11.40
CA GLY A 137 11.50 4.68 -10.12
C GLY A 137 12.25 4.04 -8.95
N LYS A 138 11.57 3.87 -7.82
CA LYS A 138 12.13 3.18 -6.66
C LYS A 138 11.22 2.06 -6.18
N PHE A 139 11.76 0.86 -6.11
CA PHE A 139 11.11 -0.25 -5.42
C PHE A 139 11.64 -0.34 -3.98
N ILE A 140 10.75 -0.12 -3.01
CA ILE A 140 11.05 -0.23 -1.58
C ILE A 140 10.48 -1.56 -1.09
N ALA A 141 11.37 -2.53 -0.89
CA ALA A 141 10.95 -3.85 -0.42
C ALA A 141 10.58 -3.81 1.07
N LEU A 142 9.34 -4.19 1.38
CA LEU A 142 8.88 -4.27 2.77
C LEU A 142 9.64 -5.33 3.57
N ASP A 143 10.20 -6.34 2.90
CA ASP A 143 11.06 -7.37 3.48
C ASP A 143 12.23 -6.77 4.26
N ASP A 144 12.83 -5.69 3.74
CA ASP A 144 13.96 -5.01 4.37
C ASP A 144 13.55 -4.26 5.66
N PHE A 145 12.26 -3.99 5.83
CA PHE A 145 11.68 -3.27 6.96
C PHE A 145 10.73 -4.13 7.80
N TYR A 146 10.77 -5.46 7.64
CA TYR A 146 9.78 -6.38 8.20
C TYR A 146 9.48 -6.12 9.68
N ASP A 147 10.50 -6.00 10.52
CA ASP A 147 10.32 -5.77 11.96
C ASP A 147 9.82 -4.37 12.30
N SER A 148 10.05 -3.38 11.44
CA SER A 148 9.54 -2.02 11.62
C SER A 148 8.10 -1.88 11.13
N VAL A 149 7.71 -2.53 10.03
CA VAL A 149 6.36 -2.40 9.45
C VAL A 149 5.40 -3.49 9.89
N THR A 150 5.84 -4.46 10.70
CA THR A 150 4.97 -5.50 11.25
C THR A 150 5.15 -5.66 12.76
N TYR A 151 4.13 -6.20 13.43
CA TYR A 151 4.18 -6.65 14.81
C TYR A 151 3.47 -8.01 14.96
N LEU A 152 3.79 -8.75 16.02
CA LEU A 152 3.16 -10.04 16.34
C LEU A 152 2.18 -9.85 17.50
N GLU A 153 0.90 -10.09 17.25
CA GLU A 153 -0.11 -10.08 18.32
C GLU A 153 0.12 -11.23 19.30
N PRO A 154 -0.20 -11.02 20.59
CA PRO A 154 -0.13 -12.10 21.56
C PRO A 154 -1.02 -13.28 21.16
N PRO A 155 -0.57 -14.51 21.44
CA PRO A 155 -1.36 -15.70 21.18
C PRO A 155 -2.69 -15.64 21.95
N ALA A 156 -3.73 -16.24 21.37
CA ALA A 156 -4.95 -16.49 22.13
C ALA A 156 -4.63 -17.41 23.33
N PRO A 157 -5.30 -17.22 24.49
CA PRO A 157 -5.07 -18.07 25.66
C PRO A 157 -5.12 -19.55 25.31
N GLY A 158 -4.10 -20.31 25.73
CA GLY A 158 -4.03 -21.77 25.49
C GLY A 158 -3.47 -22.21 24.13
N ARG A 159 -2.98 -21.30 23.28
CA ARG A 159 -2.28 -21.66 22.02
C ARG A 159 -0.95 -20.92 21.89
N PRO A 160 0.15 -21.40 22.50
CA PRO A 160 1.46 -20.78 22.30
C PRO A 160 1.88 -20.98 20.84
N VAL A 161 2.18 -19.88 20.13
CA VAL A 161 2.59 -19.94 18.71
C VAL A 161 3.87 -19.19 18.44
N ALA A 162 3.98 -17.94 18.87
CA ALA A 162 5.21 -17.15 18.94
C ALA A 162 5.11 -16.17 20.11
N GLU A 163 6.26 -15.74 20.64
CA GLU A 163 6.31 -14.61 21.55
C GLU A 163 5.77 -13.35 20.84
N PRO A 164 4.96 -12.52 21.53
CA PRO A 164 4.58 -11.22 21.01
C PRO A 164 5.82 -10.38 20.69
N ARG A 165 5.72 -9.55 19.67
CA ARG A 165 6.81 -8.66 19.26
C ARG A 165 6.22 -7.33 18.82
N ASP A 166 6.66 -6.25 19.44
CA ASP A 166 6.34 -4.89 18.99
C ASP A 166 7.13 -4.51 17.74
N ALA A 167 6.59 -3.58 16.96
CA ALA A 167 7.31 -2.99 15.85
C ALA A 167 8.49 -2.15 16.35
N VAL A 168 9.63 -2.22 15.67
CA VAL A 168 10.78 -1.35 15.96
C VAL A 168 10.68 -0.03 15.16
N PRO A 169 11.38 1.05 15.55
CA PRO A 169 11.40 2.28 14.77
C PRO A 169 11.84 2.05 13.31
N VAL A 170 11.34 2.88 12.39
CA VAL A 170 11.72 2.81 10.97
C VAL A 170 13.07 3.48 10.78
N ASP A 171 14.04 2.76 10.21
CA ASP A 171 15.33 3.33 9.82
C ASP A 171 15.28 3.80 8.36
N LEU A 172 14.90 5.06 8.15
CA LEU A 172 14.79 5.66 6.81
C LEU A 172 16.13 5.74 6.05
N THR A 173 17.28 5.57 6.72
CA THR A 173 18.59 5.57 6.04
C THR A 173 18.79 4.34 5.15
N ARG A 174 18.02 3.28 5.40
CA ARG A 174 18.02 2.03 4.61
C ARG A 174 17.11 2.12 3.38
N ARG A 175 16.38 3.22 3.22
CA ARG A 175 15.48 3.44 2.08
C ARG A 175 16.30 3.86 0.84
N PRO A 176 16.11 3.22 -0.32
CA PRO A 176 16.84 3.56 -1.55
C PRO A 176 16.44 4.92 -2.13
#